data_AF-A0AAV8YDR3-F1
#
_entry.id   AF-A0AAV8YDR3-F1
#
_cell.length_a   1.000
_cell.length_b   1.000
_cell.length_c   1.000
_cell.angle_alpha   90.00
_cell.angle_beta   90.00
_cell.angle_gamma   90.00
#
_symmetry.space_group_name_H-M   'P 1'
#
loop_
_entity.id
_entity.type
_entity.pdbx_description
1 polymer ?
#
loop_
_entity_poly.entity_id
_entity_poly.type
_entity_poly.pdbx_seq_one_letter_code
_entity_poly.pdbx_strand_id
1 'polypeptide(L)'
;MYRLQPNETSRKKRSESRCKYCSCDILIARGKAELNKHSTTGKHLKSMSLPTALLPVKEATGAALFTLIDDFLKKHIIPYETNLIGFAADGANNMMGAHNSLASRLREKCPNLFMMKCVCHSFHLCASYACEKLPSEVEQLARDVYNFFSNSPKRLDNYEEFQEFANVLPHKILHPSQTKWLSPRIEHNMFILKNFRIMITNGDC
;
A
#
# COMPACT_ATOMS: atom_id res chain seq x y z
N MET A 1 59.13 41.88 -33.25
CA MET A 1 57.79 42.50 -33.14
C MET A 1 56.98 42.14 -34.38
N TYR A 2 56.00 41.23 -34.27
CA TYR A 2 54.79 41.27 -35.10
C TYR A 2 53.63 40.76 -34.27
N ARG A 3 52.65 41.64 -34.10
CA ARG A 3 51.45 41.52 -33.26
C ARG A 3 50.35 40.97 -34.17
N LEU A 4 49.96 39.71 -34.00
CA LEU A 4 48.70 39.21 -34.56
C LEU A 4 47.62 39.39 -33.50
N GLN A 5 46.61 40.21 -33.78
CA GLN A 5 45.39 40.27 -32.99
C GLN A 5 44.45 39.13 -33.41
N PRO A 6 43.90 38.33 -32.49
CA PRO A 6 42.73 37.54 -32.78
C PRO A 6 41.49 38.42 -32.54
N ASN A 7 40.90 38.89 -33.64
CA ASN A 7 39.54 39.42 -33.63
C ASN A 7 38.63 38.28 -34.10
N GLU A 8 37.91 37.67 -33.17
CA GLU A 8 36.48 37.34 -33.31
C GLU A 8 36.02 36.60 -32.05
N THR A 9 35.04 37.24 -31.41
CA THR A 9 34.43 36.83 -30.15
C THR A 9 33.72 35.49 -30.32
N SER A 10 34.24 34.44 -29.68
CA SER A 10 33.50 33.18 -29.52
C SER A 10 32.25 33.41 -28.66
N ARG A 11 31.12 33.71 -29.30
CA ARG A 11 29.80 33.64 -28.68
C ARG A 11 29.59 32.18 -28.24
N LYS A 12 29.88 31.88 -26.97
CA LYS A 12 29.55 30.59 -26.34
C LYS A 12 28.08 30.27 -26.63
N LYS A 13 27.83 29.25 -27.48
CA LYS A 13 26.47 28.81 -27.84
C LYS A 13 25.73 28.46 -26.55
N ARG A 14 24.63 29.18 -26.28
CA ARG A 14 23.66 28.80 -25.24
C ARG A 14 23.05 27.47 -25.65
N SER A 15 23.07 26.48 -24.77
CA SER A 15 22.39 25.21 -25.00
C SER A 15 21.05 25.22 -24.27
N GLU A 16 20.02 24.68 -24.91
CA GLU A 16 18.71 24.46 -24.30
C GLU A 16 18.61 23.00 -23.87
N SER A 17 18.15 22.75 -22.65
CA SER A 17 17.86 21.41 -22.16
C SER A 17 16.43 21.32 -21.69
N ARG A 18 15.67 20.34 -22.19
CA ARG A 18 14.29 20.10 -21.77
C ARG A 18 14.25 19.26 -20.51
N CYS A 19 13.55 19.73 -19.49
CA CYS A 19 13.37 18.98 -18.26
C CYS A 19 12.35 17.85 -18.44
N LYS A 20 12.75 16.64 -18.06
CA LYS A 20 11.94 15.42 -18.10
C LYS A 20 10.74 15.39 -17.13
N TYR A 21 10.72 16.26 -16.12
CA TYR A 21 9.65 16.29 -15.11
C TYR A 21 8.61 17.39 -15.42
N CYS A 22 9.04 18.65 -15.58
CA CYS A 22 8.13 19.77 -15.87
C CYS A 22 7.84 19.97 -17.36
N SER A 23 8.47 19.20 -18.24
CA SER A 23 8.44 19.39 -19.70
C SER A 23 8.77 20.82 -20.13
N CYS A 24 9.63 21.50 -19.38
CA CYS A 24 9.98 22.90 -19.59
C CYS A 24 11.43 23.05 -20.04
N ASP A 25 11.69 23.99 -20.94
CA ASP A 25 13.00 24.22 -21.52
C ASP A 25 13.85 25.10 -20.60
N ILE A 26 15.09 24.66 -20.35
CA ILE A 26 16.05 25.31 -19.45
C ILE A 26 17.15 25.91 -20.32
N LEU A 27 17.33 27.22 -20.23
CA LEU A 27 18.42 27.94 -20.90
C LEU A 27 19.72 27.75 -20.11
N ILE A 28 20.69 27.04 -20.68
CA ILE A 28 22.01 26.85 -20.09
C ILE A 28 22.96 27.90 -20.66
N ALA A 29 23.20 28.95 -19.88
CA ALA A 29 24.13 30.01 -20.25
C ALA A 29 25.60 29.62 -19.95
N ARG A 30 25.87 29.01 -18.78
CA ARG A 30 27.21 28.55 -18.35
C ARG A 30 27.10 27.42 -17.31
N GLY A 31 27.50 26.20 -17.69
CA GLY A 31 27.63 25.07 -16.75
C GLY A 31 26.31 24.58 -16.12
N LYS A 32 26.40 23.81 -15.03
CA LYS A 32 25.24 23.16 -14.38
C LYS A 32 24.43 24.09 -13.44
N ALA A 33 24.82 25.34 -13.25
CA ALA A 33 24.19 26.24 -12.28
C ALA A 33 22.71 26.49 -12.58
N GLU A 34 22.34 26.68 -13.86
CA GLU A 34 20.97 26.94 -14.27
C GLU A 34 20.07 25.68 -14.20
N LEU A 35 20.65 24.50 -14.38
CA LEU A 35 19.98 23.21 -14.12
C LEU A 35 19.66 23.06 -12.62
N ASN A 36 20.60 23.40 -11.74
CA ASN A 36 20.40 23.34 -10.29
C ASN A 36 19.38 24.39 -9.81
N LYS A 37 19.36 25.59 -10.40
CA LYS A 37 18.30 26.57 -10.14
C LYS A 37 16.95 26.03 -10.59
N HIS A 38 16.88 25.46 -11.80
CA HIS A 38 15.66 24.90 -12.34
C HIS A 38 15.05 23.79 -11.46
N SER A 39 15.86 22.88 -10.92
CA SER A 39 15.38 21.78 -10.07
C SER A 39 14.72 22.24 -8.77
N THR A 40 14.96 23.48 -8.34
CA THR A 40 14.34 24.08 -7.16
C THR A 40 13.09 24.92 -7.47
N THR A 41 12.72 25.07 -8.75
CA THR A 41 11.55 25.85 -9.14
C THR A 41 10.24 25.15 -8.74
N GLY A 42 9.24 25.92 -8.31
CA GLY A 42 7.94 25.38 -7.92
C GLY A 42 7.24 24.58 -9.05
N LYS A 43 7.47 24.95 -10.32
CA LYS A 43 6.99 24.18 -11.48
C LYS A 43 7.65 22.80 -11.55
N HIS A 44 8.96 22.72 -11.33
CA HIS A 44 9.69 21.46 -11.29
C HIS A 44 9.23 20.57 -10.13
N LEU A 45 9.18 21.14 -8.92
CA LEU A 45 8.79 20.42 -7.70
C LEU A 45 7.34 19.90 -7.76
N LYS A 46 6.40 20.66 -8.34
CA LYS A 46 5.02 20.22 -8.55
C LYS A 46 4.89 19.15 -9.64
N SER A 47 5.73 19.22 -10.67
CA SER A 47 5.73 18.26 -11.77
C SER A 47 6.45 16.96 -11.44
N MET A 48 7.28 16.96 -10.39
CA MET A 48 7.69 15.74 -9.71
C MET A 48 6.48 15.21 -8.96
N SER A 49 5.62 14.46 -9.67
CA SER A 49 4.61 13.63 -9.04
C SER A 49 5.26 12.82 -7.91
N LEU A 50 4.71 12.90 -6.70
CA LEU A 50 5.10 12.06 -5.57
C LEU A 50 5.31 10.62 -6.06
N PRO A 51 6.52 10.05 -5.94
CA PRO A 51 6.80 8.77 -6.56
C PRO A 51 6.05 7.68 -5.79
N THR A 52 4.97 7.17 -6.38
CA THR A 52 4.45 5.86 -6.02
C THR A 52 5.48 4.85 -6.51
N ALA A 53 6.18 4.19 -5.59
CA ALA A 53 7.26 3.29 -5.91
C ALA A 53 7.12 1.98 -5.14
N LEU A 54 7.43 0.88 -5.82
CA LEU A 54 7.63 -0.42 -5.20
C LEU A 54 9.13 -0.62 -5.04
N LEU A 55 9.58 -0.73 -3.79
CA LEU A 55 10.98 -0.93 -3.46
C LEU A 55 11.21 -2.40 -3.09
N PRO A 56 12.19 -3.09 -3.72
CA PRO A 56 12.52 -4.45 -3.32
C PRO A 56 13.15 -4.43 -1.92
N VAL A 57 12.55 -5.17 -1.00
CA VAL A 57 13.02 -5.29 0.39
C VAL A 57 13.74 -6.62 0.55
N LYS A 58 15.01 -6.58 0.97
CA LYS A 58 15.79 -7.79 1.32
C LYS A 58 15.57 -8.20 2.78
N GLU A 59 15.46 -7.21 3.66
CA GLU A 59 15.25 -7.41 5.10
C GLU A 59 14.09 -6.54 5.57
N ALA A 60 13.13 -7.16 6.26
CA ALA A 60 11.94 -6.48 6.77
C ALA A 60 12.11 -5.96 8.20
N THR A 61 13.33 -5.58 8.62
CA THR A 61 13.55 -4.96 9.94
C THR A 61 13.24 -3.46 9.87
N GLY A 62 12.80 -2.86 10.99
CA GLY A 62 12.51 -1.42 11.02
C GLY A 62 13.71 -0.54 10.63
N ALA A 63 14.93 -1.00 10.93
CA ALA A 63 16.16 -0.32 10.52
C ALA A 63 16.40 -0.41 9.01
N ALA A 64 16.34 -1.60 8.42
CA ALA A 64 16.54 -1.79 6.99
C ALA A 64 15.50 -1.03 6.16
N LEU A 65 14.23 -1.06 6.59
CA LEU A 65 13.14 -0.32 5.96
C LEU A 65 13.36 1.19 6.05
N PHE A 66 13.81 1.69 7.21
CA PHE A 66 14.11 3.11 7.37
C PHE A 66 15.23 3.55 6.44
N THR A 67 16.36 2.83 6.41
CA THR A 67 17.48 3.17 5.51
C THR A 67 17.04 3.16 4.04
N LEU A 68 16.27 2.16 3.63
CA LEU A 68 15.76 2.06 2.27
C LEU A 68 14.87 3.26 1.89
N ILE A 69 13.98 3.67 2.79
CA ILE A 69 13.08 4.82 2.58
C ILE A 69 13.87 6.13 2.60
N ASP A 70 14.79 6.29 3.55
CA ASP A 70 15.65 7.48 3.68
C ASP A 70 16.50 7.68 2.43
N ASP A 71 17.17 6.63 1.95
CA ASP A 71 17.95 6.64 0.72
C ASP A 71 17.07 6.98 -0.49
N PHE A 72 15.88 6.41 -0.56
CA PHE A 72 14.93 6.69 -1.65
C PHE A 72 14.50 8.16 -1.65
N LEU A 73 14.07 8.70 -0.50
CA LEU A 73 13.62 10.08 -0.38
C LEU A 73 14.76 11.06 -0.65
N LYS A 74 15.98 10.79 -0.15
CA LYS A 74 17.18 11.60 -0.42
C LYS A 74 17.58 11.57 -1.90
N LYS A 75 17.55 10.39 -2.53
CA LYS A 75 17.82 10.23 -3.97
C LYS A 75 16.86 11.06 -4.84
N HIS A 76 15.62 11.20 -4.38
CA HIS A 76 14.60 12.00 -5.05
C HIS A 76 14.53 13.46 -4.57
N ILE A 77 15.46 13.90 -3.71
CA ILE A 77 15.54 15.28 -3.19
C ILE A 77 14.21 15.68 -2.52
N ILE A 78 13.62 14.74 -1.77
CA ILE A 78 12.37 14.97 -1.02
C ILE A 78 12.75 15.38 0.41
N PRO A 79 12.49 16.63 0.83
CA PRO A 79 12.82 17.12 2.18
C PRO A 79 11.80 16.60 3.21
N TYR A 80 11.85 15.30 3.49
CA TYR A 80 10.87 14.65 4.38
C TYR A 80 11.04 15.08 5.85
N GLU A 81 12.25 15.42 6.29
CA GLU A 81 12.52 15.82 7.67
C GLU A 81 11.70 17.06 8.10
N THR A 82 11.42 17.97 7.17
CA THR A 82 10.63 19.19 7.43
C THR A 82 9.20 19.11 6.95
N ASN A 83 8.93 18.36 5.88
CA ASN A 83 7.64 18.41 5.17
C ASN A 83 6.78 17.17 5.38
N LEU A 84 7.30 16.12 6.02
CA LEU A 84 6.52 14.91 6.29
C LEU A 84 5.56 15.16 7.47
N ILE A 85 4.27 15.25 7.16
CA ILE A 85 3.22 15.54 8.14
C ILE A 85 2.63 14.26 8.72
N GLY A 86 2.57 13.18 7.94
CA GLY A 86 1.96 11.93 8.37
C GLY A 86 2.59 10.68 7.76
N PHE A 87 2.49 9.58 8.50
CA PHE A 87 2.88 8.25 8.07
C PHE A 87 1.83 7.23 8.51
N ALA A 88 1.45 6.33 7.59
CA ALA A 88 0.50 5.25 7.85
C ALA A 88 1.06 3.92 7.36
N ALA A 89 0.94 2.89 8.21
CA ALA A 89 1.40 1.53 7.89
C ALA A 89 0.57 0.47 8.61
N ASP A 90 0.77 -0.80 8.27
CA ASP A 90 0.24 -1.91 9.05
C ASP A 90 0.75 -1.87 10.50
N GLY A 91 0.04 -2.55 11.40
CA GLY A 91 0.36 -2.55 12.82
C GLY A 91 1.55 -3.45 13.21
N ALA A 92 2.30 -3.99 12.24
CA ALA A 92 3.38 -4.92 12.53
C ALA A 92 4.50 -4.23 13.32
N ASN A 93 5.20 -5.00 14.16
CA ASN A 93 6.14 -4.43 15.12
C ASN A 93 7.34 -3.74 14.44
N ASN A 94 7.79 -4.24 13.29
CA ASN A 94 8.83 -3.62 12.45
C ASN A 94 8.38 -2.29 11.83
N MET A 95 7.08 -2.10 11.57
CA MET A 95 6.51 -0.88 10.97
C MET A 95 6.13 0.15 12.02
N MET A 96 5.36 -0.26 13.02
CA MET A 96 4.66 0.62 13.98
C MET A 96 4.99 0.32 15.46
N GLY A 97 6.00 -0.51 15.74
CA GLY A 97 6.45 -0.82 17.10
C GLY A 97 6.98 0.41 17.85
N ALA A 98 6.99 0.35 19.18
CA ALA A 98 7.46 1.46 20.01
C ALA A 98 8.98 1.70 19.90
N HIS A 99 9.74 0.63 19.66
CA HIS A 99 11.21 0.66 19.59
C HIS A 99 11.69 -0.06 18.32
N ASN A 100 12.79 0.42 17.75
CA ASN A 100 13.46 -0.19 16.60
C ASN A 100 12.56 -0.42 15.37
N SER A 101 11.47 0.32 15.25
CA SER A 101 10.55 0.25 14.11
C SER A 101 10.85 1.35 13.11
N LEU A 102 10.29 1.23 11.91
CA LEU A 102 10.28 2.31 10.93
C LEU A 102 9.64 3.57 11.51
N ALA A 103 8.52 3.42 12.21
CA ALA A 103 7.81 4.48 12.90
C ALA A 103 8.65 5.22 13.94
N SER A 104 9.33 4.50 14.83
CA SER A 104 10.14 5.12 15.88
C SER A 104 11.29 5.93 15.28
N ARG A 105 11.94 5.39 14.24
CA ARG A 105 13.05 6.06 13.52
C ARG A 105 12.59 7.28 12.74
N LEU A 106 11.45 7.20 12.06
CA LEU A 106 10.86 8.37 11.38
C LEU A 106 10.49 9.46 12.38
N ARG A 107 10.02 9.11 13.59
CA ARG A 107 9.68 10.08 14.63
C ARG A 107 10.90 10.78 15.23
N GLU A 108 12.04 10.09 15.31
CA GLU A 108 13.32 10.71 15.71
C GLU A 108 13.76 11.80 14.72
N LYS A 109 13.48 11.63 13.43
CA LYS A 109 13.77 12.62 12.37
C LYS A 109 12.69 13.69 12.23
N CYS A 110 11.44 13.31 12.42
CA CYS A 110 10.26 14.15 12.26
C CYS A 110 9.43 14.13 13.56
N PRO A 111 9.76 14.96 14.57
CA PRO A 111 9.09 14.90 15.88
C PRO A 111 7.58 15.17 15.83
N ASN A 112 7.15 16.00 14.88
CA ASN A 112 5.75 16.40 14.67
C ASN A 112 4.98 15.45 13.74
N LEU A 113 5.53 14.27 13.44
CA LEU A 113 4.92 13.32 12.52
C LEU A 113 3.66 12.69 13.12
N PHE A 114 2.55 12.81 12.39
CA PHE A 114 1.31 12.11 12.72
C PHE A 114 1.37 10.65 12.28
N MET A 115 1.12 9.72 13.20
CA MET A 115 1.28 8.29 12.98
C MET A 115 -0.08 7.59 13.01
N MET A 116 -0.42 6.88 11.94
CA MET A 116 -1.69 6.14 11.83
C MET A 116 -1.43 4.65 11.59
N LYS A 117 -2.01 3.79 12.45
CA LYS A 117 -2.02 2.35 12.20
C LYS A 117 -3.13 2.02 11.19
N CYS A 118 -2.90 1.00 10.39
CA CYS A 118 -3.89 0.49 9.45
C CYS A 118 -5.16 0.03 10.19
N VAL A 119 -6.26 0.71 9.94
CA VAL A 119 -7.58 0.39 10.50
C VAL A 119 -8.01 -1.04 10.11
N CYS A 120 -7.70 -1.48 8.89
CA CYS A 120 -7.98 -2.85 8.45
C CYS A 120 -7.24 -3.89 9.28
N HIS A 121 -5.98 -3.62 9.65
CA HIS A 121 -5.21 -4.51 10.51
C HIS A 121 -5.80 -4.55 11.93
N SER A 122 -6.23 -3.41 12.47
CA SER A 122 -6.91 -3.35 13.77
C SER A 122 -8.22 -4.15 13.76
N PHE A 123 -9.08 -3.97 12.75
CA PHE A 123 -10.30 -4.77 12.62
C PHE A 123 -10.01 -6.25 12.48
N HIS A 124 -8.96 -6.61 11.75
CA HIS A 124 -8.53 -7.99 11.62
C HIS A 124 -8.19 -8.60 12.98
N LEU A 125 -7.38 -7.91 13.80
CA LEU A 125 -7.02 -8.37 15.14
C LEU A 125 -8.24 -8.51 16.04
N CYS A 126 -9.12 -7.50 16.07
CA CYS A 126 -10.35 -7.56 16.88
C CYS A 126 -11.19 -8.79 16.55
N ALA A 127 -11.43 -9.06 15.27
CA ALA A 127 -12.25 -10.19 14.89
C ALA A 127 -11.50 -11.53 14.99
N SER A 128 -10.17 -11.57 14.84
CA SER A 128 -9.38 -12.76 15.19
C SER A 128 -9.55 -13.11 16.67
N TYR A 129 -9.35 -12.15 17.57
CA TYR A 129 -9.51 -12.35 19.01
C TYR A 129 -10.94 -12.71 19.40
N ALA A 130 -11.94 -12.12 18.75
CA ALA A 130 -13.35 -12.49 18.97
C ALA A 130 -13.59 -13.96 18.59
N CYS A 131 -13.03 -14.42 17.48
CA CYS A 131 -13.22 -15.80 17.05
C CYS A 131 -12.42 -16.81 17.86
N GLU A 132 -11.32 -16.41 18.50
CA GLU A 132 -10.63 -17.24 19.50
C GLU A 132 -11.48 -17.49 20.75
N LYS A 133 -12.53 -16.70 20.99
CA LYS A 133 -13.50 -16.93 22.07
C LYS A 133 -14.66 -17.83 21.66
N LEU A 134 -14.78 -18.16 20.38
CA LEU A 134 -15.81 -19.07 19.90
C LEU A 134 -15.36 -20.52 20.07
N PRO A 135 -16.31 -21.45 20.30
CA PRO A 135 -16.00 -22.87 20.30
C PRO A 135 -15.44 -23.32 18.94
N SER A 136 -14.45 -24.22 18.97
CA SER A 136 -13.79 -24.73 17.76
C SER A 136 -14.76 -25.41 16.78
N GLU A 137 -15.86 -25.93 17.29
CA GLU A 137 -16.93 -26.59 16.54
C GLU A 137 -17.58 -25.64 15.53
N VAL A 138 -17.66 -24.34 15.85
CA VAL A 138 -18.23 -23.33 14.94
C VAL A 138 -17.32 -23.13 13.72
N GLU A 139 -16.01 -23.08 13.95
CA GLU A 139 -15.03 -23.00 12.86
C GLU A 139 -15.04 -24.29 12.03
N GLN A 140 -15.10 -25.46 12.68
CA GLN A 140 -15.15 -26.75 12.01
C GLN A 140 -16.40 -26.89 11.14
N LEU A 141 -17.58 -26.54 11.67
CA LEU A 141 -18.84 -26.56 10.94
C LEU A 141 -18.76 -25.71 9.67
N ALA A 142 -18.19 -24.50 9.76
CA ALA A 142 -18.05 -23.63 8.60
C ALA A 142 -17.12 -24.22 7.53
N ARG A 143 -16.05 -24.91 7.94
CA ARG A 143 -15.17 -25.65 7.02
C ARG A 143 -15.89 -26.85 6.38
N ASP A 144 -16.67 -27.57 7.16
CA ASP A 144 -17.40 -28.75 6.70
C ASP A 144 -18.48 -28.38 5.68
N VAL A 145 -19.22 -27.29 5.92
CA VAL A 145 -20.19 -26.74 4.96
C VAL A 145 -19.49 -26.38 3.65
N TYR A 146 -18.36 -25.66 3.70
CA TYR A 146 -17.60 -25.34 2.49
C TYR A 146 -17.19 -26.62 1.74
N ASN A 147 -16.59 -27.58 2.44
CA ASN A 147 -16.12 -28.84 1.86
C ASN A 147 -17.27 -29.69 1.29
N PHE A 148 -18.46 -29.62 1.89
CA PHE A 148 -19.63 -30.34 1.40
C PHE A 148 -20.03 -29.87 -0.01
N PHE A 149 -20.03 -28.56 -0.25
CA PHE A 149 -20.40 -27.99 -1.55
C PHE A 149 -19.25 -27.98 -2.54
N SER A 150 -18.02 -27.66 -2.12
CA SER A 150 -16.88 -27.48 -3.02
C SER A 150 -16.47 -28.75 -3.77
N ASN A 151 -16.77 -29.91 -3.21
CA ASN A 151 -16.31 -31.21 -3.72
C ASN A 151 -17.28 -31.86 -4.72
N SER A 152 -18.43 -31.25 -5.02
CA SER A 152 -19.42 -31.85 -5.92
C SER A 152 -20.07 -30.80 -6.82
N PRO A 153 -19.84 -30.86 -8.14
CA PRO A 153 -20.52 -29.99 -9.11
C PRO A 153 -22.05 -30.09 -8.99
N LYS A 154 -22.58 -31.31 -8.84
CA LYS A 154 -24.02 -31.53 -8.63
C LYS A 154 -24.57 -30.78 -7.41
N ARG A 155 -23.81 -30.70 -6.31
CA ARG A 155 -24.26 -29.97 -5.12
C ARG A 155 -24.22 -28.45 -5.32
N LEU A 156 -23.33 -27.96 -6.16
CA LEU A 156 -23.29 -26.55 -6.55
C LEU A 156 -24.48 -26.20 -7.44
N ASP A 157 -24.77 -27.04 -8.45
CA ASP A 157 -25.93 -26.85 -9.34
C ASP A 157 -27.24 -26.86 -8.53
N ASN A 158 -27.44 -27.86 -7.67
CA ASN A 158 -28.60 -27.93 -6.78
C ASN A 158 -28.69 -26.71 -5.83
N TYR A 159 -27.55 -26.18 -5.40
CA TYR A 159 -27.52 -25.01 -4.52
C TYR A 159 -27.95 -23.76 -5.30
N GLU A 160 -27.47 -23.55 -6.53
CA GLU A 160 -27.92 -22.47 -7.40
C GLU A 160 -29.44 -22.55 -7.67
N GLU A 161 -29.95 -23.74 -8.01
CA GLU A 161 -31.41 -23.97 -8.17
C GLU A 161 -32.20 -23.61 -6.91
N PHE A 162 -31.68 -23.97 -5.72
CA PHE A 162 -32.31 -23.63 -4.46
C PHE A 162 -32.29 -22.12 -4.19
N GLN A 163 -31.22 -21.42 -4.58
CA GLN A 163 -31.15 -19.96 -4.46
C GLN A 163 -32.19 -19.27 -5.35
N GLU A 164 -32.40 -19.77 -6.56
CA GLU A 164 -33.45 -19.29 -7.48
C GLU A 164 -34.85 -19.57 -6.91
N PHE A 165 -35.09 -20.78 -6.43
CA PHE A 165 -36.36 -21.16 -5.79
C PHE A 165 -36.69 -20.29 -4.58
N ALA A 166 -35.70 -20.02 -3.72
CA ALA A 166 -35.86 -19.16 -2.55
C ALA A 166 -35.90 -17.66 -2.89
N ASN A 167 -35.76 -17.28 -4.16
CA ASN A 167 -35.70 -15.90 -4.64
C ASN A 167 -34.65 -15.05 -3.88
N VAL A 168 -33.48 -15.64 -3.65
CA VAL A 168 -32.34 -14.96 -3.03
C VAL A 168 -31.27 -14.64 -4.07
N LEU A 169 -30.46 -13.61 -3.78
CA LEU A 169 -29.35 -13.27 -4.67
C LEU A 169 -28.36 -14.43 -4.75
N PRO A 170 -27.82 -14.74 -5.96
CA PRO A 170 -26.85 -15.81 -6.11
C PRO A 170 -25.60 -15.53 -5.27
N HIS A 171 -25.17 -16.52 -4.49
CA HIS A 171 -24.10 -16.38 -3.51
C HIS A 171 -23.11 -17.51 -3.63
N LYS A 172 -21.90 -17.21 -4.06
CA LYS A 172 -20.83 -18.21 -4.08
C LYS A 172 -20.28 -18.44 -2.69
N ILE A 173 -20.23 -19.70 -2.26
CA ILE A 173 -19.54 -20.10 -1.03
C ILE A 173 -18.02 -19.99 -1.30
N LEU A 174 -17.34 -19.11 -0.56
CA LEU A 174 -15.91 -18.84 -0.73
C LEU A 174 -15.04 -19.75 0.13
N HIS A 175 -13.88 -20.15 -0.40
CA HIS A 175 -12.91 -20.94 0.35
C HIS A 175 -12.37 -20.18 1.56
N PRO A 176 -12.26 -20.83 2.72
CA PRO A 176 -11.48 -20.39 3.88
C PRO A 176 -9.97 -20.15 3.59
N SER A 177 -9.58 -19.08 2.90
CA SER A 177 -8.16 -18.84 2.58
C SER A 177 -7.36 -18.33 3.77
N GLN A 178 -6.20 -18.92 4.07
CA GLN A 178 -5.30 -18.44 5.13
C GLN A 178 -4.61 -17.09 4.83
N THR A 179 -4.55 -16.66 3.56
CA THR A 179 -3.62 -15.62 3.10
C THR A 179 -4.25 -14.28 2.75
N LYS A 180 -5.56 -14.10 3.00
CA LYS A 180 -6.21 -12.80 2.85
C LYS A 180 -6.38 -12.19 4.23
N TRP A 181 -6.12 -10.89 4.36
CA TRP A 181 -6.25 -10.08 5.58
C TRP A 181 -7.64 -10.15 6.25
N LEU A 182 -8.58 -10.93 5.72
CA LEU A 182 -9.96 -11.15 6.17
C LEU A 182 -10.36 -12.64 6.35
N SER A 183 -9.47 -13.63 6.23
CA SER A 183 -9.82 -15.04 6.43
C SER A 183 -8.67 -15.78 7.12
N PRO A 184 -8.91 -16.53 8.22
CA PRO A 184 -9.97 -17.56 8.38
C PRO A 184 -11.01 -17.32 9.49
N ARG A 185 -10.94 -16.24 10.28
CA ARG A 185 -11.84 -16.08 11.44
C ARG A 185 -13.06 -15.17 11.19
N ILE A 186 -12.90 -14.15 10.37
CA ILE A 186 -13.83 -13.01 10.30
C ILE A 186 -14.95 -13.21 9.28
N GLU A 187 -14.61 -13.65 8.07
CA GLU A 187 -15.61 -13.94 7.03
C GLU A 187 -16.45 -15.17 7.37
N HIS A 188 -15.92 -16.11 8.17
CA HIS A 188 -16.65 -17.34 8.53
C HIS A 188 -17.90 -17.02 9.32
N ASN A 189 -17.79 -16.30 10.44
CA ASN A 189 -18.96 -16.01 11.26
C ASN A 189 -19.89 -14.99 10.62
N MET A 190 -19.37 -13.99 9.89
CA MET A 190 -20.24 -13.00 9.27
C MET A 190 -20.97 -13.55 8.03
N PHE A 191 -20.36 -14.46 7.27
CA PHE A 191 -21.01 -15.11 6.10
C PHE A 191 -21.89 -16.29 6.52
N ILE A 192 -21.48 -17.11 7.50
CA ILE A 192 -22.35 -18.15 8.09
C ILE A 192 -23.57 -17.48 8.71
N LEU A 193 -23.45 -16.37 9.47
CA LEU A 193 -24.62 -15.68 10.03
C LEU A 193 -25.50 -14.99 8.97
N LYS A 194 -24.92 -14.46 7.88
CA LYS A 194 -25.70 -13.90 6.76
C LYS A 194 -26.43 -14.98 5.94
N ASN A 195 -25.84 -16.17 5.78
CA ASN A 195 -26.43 -17.28 5.03
C ASN A 195 -27.14 -18.32 5.91
N PHE A 196 -27.05 -18.23 7.25
CA PHE A 196 -27.79 -19.10 8.18
C PHE A 196 -29.30 -18.93 7.99
N ARG A 197 -29.72 -17.73 7.60
CA ARG A 197 -31.10 -17.42 7.22
C ARG A 197 -31.54 -18.11 5.92
N ILE A 198 -30.62 -18.62 5.10
CA ILE A 198 -30.92 -19.43 3.90
C ILE A 198 -30.86 -20.93 4.24
N MET A 199 -30.00 -21.34 5.19
CA MET A 199 -29.83 -22.75 5.56
C MET A 199 -30.86 -23.27 6.60
N ILE A 200 -31.48 -22.40 7.41
CA ILE A 200 -32.37 -22.79 8.53
C ILE A 200 -33.86 -22.44 8.26
N THR A 201 -34.27 -22.13 7.03
CA THR A 201 -35.70 -21.88 6.74
C THR A 201 -36.54 -23.13 6.45
N ASN A 202 -36.12 -24.31 6.89
CA ASN A 202 -36.98 -25.50 6.89
C ASN A 202 -36.83 -26.28 8.21
N GLY A 203 -37.17 -25.62 9.31
CA GLY A 203 -37.29 -26.22 10.64
C GLY A 203 -38.72 -26.37 11.15
N ASP A 204 -39.74 -26.00 10.36
CA ASP A 204 -41.16 -26.17 10.70
C ASP A 204 -41.93 -26.70 9.47
N CYS A 205 -41.92 -28.03 9.31
CA CYS A 205 -42.93 -28.83 8.62
C CYS A 205 -43.04 -30.17 9.36
#